data_AF-A0A352MX65-F1
#
_entry.id   AF-A0A352MX65-F1
#
_cell.length_a   1.000
_cell.length_b   1.000
_cell.length_c   1.000
_cell.angle_alpha   90.00
_cell.angle_beta   90.00
_cell.angle_gamma   90.00
#
_symmetry.space_group_name_H-M   'P 1'
#
loop_
_entity.id
_entity.type
_entity.pdbx_description
1 polymer ?
#
loop_
_entity_poly.entity_id
_entity_poly.type
_entity_poly.pdbx_seq_one_letter_code
_entity_poly.pdbx_strand_id
1 'polypeptide(L)'
;MHGFEVSVTYEEDTKKSNGVVLKQSLEVGKTVDEGSKIVITVNKLAEIKKGTVNVNVKSITKYKPEVDEDGEEIPADEVEVMVKVTSAGTEDTVYKKKIGKDTENINLTVQGVGTITVKVYVSGILERQTQMNLNDTNTVWTAE
;
A
#
# COMPACT_ATOMS: atom_id res chain seq x y z
N MET A 1 24.39 28.25 28.44
CA MET A 1 22.97 27.88 28.51
C MET A 1 22.79 26.57 27.77
N HIS A 2 22.61 25.50 28.53
CA HIS A 2 22.17 24.20 28.07
C HIS A 2 20.68 24.07 28.40
N GLY A 3 19.85 23.86 27.38
CA GLY A 3 18.43 23.58 27.60
C GLY A 3 18.24 22.14 28.08
N PHE A 4 17.01 21.62 27.95
CA PHE A 4 16.77 20.19 28.07
C PHE A 4 17.43 19.42 26.91
N GLU A 5 17.97 18.24 27.20
CA GLU A 5 18.23 17.24 26.15
C GLU A 5 16.91 16.49 25.88
N VAL A 6 16.36 16.63 24.68
CA VAL A 6 15.03 16.08 24.36
C VAL A 6 15.17 14.81 23.52
N SER A 7 14.50 13.73 23.95
CA SER A 7 14.31 12.51 23.17
C SER A 7 12.82 12.29 22.91
N VAL A 8 12.44 11.98 21.67
CA VAL A 8 11.04 11.71 21.29
C VAL A 8 10.86 10.22 21.00
N THR A 9 9.84 9.63 21.60
CA THR A 9 9.36 8.28 21.28
C THR A 9 7.93 8.36 20.76
N TYR A 10 7.46 7.31 20.10
CA TYR A 10 6.13 7.26 19.50
C TYR A 10 5.32 6.10 20.06
N GLU A 11 4.06 6.37 20.38
CA GLU A 11 3.04 5.37 20.71
C GLU A 11 1.77 5.69 19.90
N GLU A 12 0.84 4.74 19.81
CA GLU A 12 -0.45 4.93 19.14
C GLU A 12 -1.59 5.01 20.17
N ASP A 13 -2.34 6.10 20.13
CA ASP A 13 -3.60 6.33 20.84
C ASP A 13 -4.64 6.84 19.84
N THR A 14 -5.51 5.93 19.38
CA THR A 14 -6.55 6.20 18.36
C THR A 14 -7.61 7.21 18.81
N LYS A 15 -7.62 7.61 20.09
CA LYS A 15 -8.51 8.65 20.62
C LYS A 15 -7.90 10.05 20.53
N LYS A 16 -6.63 10.18 20.16
CA LYS A 16 -5.90 11.45 20.08
C LYS A 16 -5.40 11.68 18.66
N SER A 17 -5.20 12.95 18.31
CA SER A 17 -4.63 13.33 17.02
C SER A 17 -3.11 13.09 17.00
N ASN A 18 -2.54 13.02 15.80
CA ASN A 18 -1.09 12.98 15.60
C ASN A 18 -0.39 14.20 16.23
N GLY A 19 0.78 13.99 16.82
CA GLY A 19 1.59 15.05 17.42
C GLY A 19 1.22 15.42 18.86
N VAL A 20 0.14 14.87 19.42
CA VAL A 20 -0.24 15.09 20.83
C VAL A 20 0.73 14.37 21.76
N VAL A 21 1.25 15.06 22.77
CA VAL A 21 2.06 14.44 23.83
C VAL A 21 1.17 13.52 24.67
N LEU A 22 1.58 12.26 24.78
CA LEU A 22 0.89 11.24 25.56
C LEU A 22 1.45 11.15 26.97
N LYS A 23 2.77 11.14 27.08
CA LYS A 23 3.52 10.99 28.33
C LYS A 23 4.84 11.76 28.22
N GLN A 24 5.39 12.15 29.36
CA GLN A 24 6.73 12.69 29.45
C GLN A 24 7.41 12.13 30.71
N SER A 25 8.74 12.03 30.69
CA SER A 25 9.51 11.43 31.80
C SER A 25 9.65 12.33 33.03
N LEU A 26 9.45 13.65 32.88
CA LEU A 26 9.58 14.62 33.96
C LEU A 26 8.20 15.15 34.38
N GLU A 27 8.01 15.35 35.67
CA GLU A 27 6.76 15.91 36.20
C GLU A 27 6.59 17.38 35.82
N VAL A 28 5.35 17.78 35.55
CA VAL A 28 5.02 19.17 35.22
C VAL A 28 5.25 20.06 36.43
N GLY A 29 5.89 21.21 36.22
CA GLY A 29 6.11 22.22 37.26
C GLY A 29 7.27 21.95 38.22
N LYS A 30 8.08 20.90 37.98
CA LYS A 30 9.30 20.65 38.75
C LYS A 30 10.50 21.38 38.15
N THR A 31 11.34 21.96 39.01
CA THR A 31 12.68 22.43 38.65
C THR A 31 13.62 21.23 38.56
N VAL A 32 14.43 21.18 37.52
CA VAL A 32 15.49 20.18 37.35
C VAL A 32 16.78 20.87 36.94
N ASP A 33 17.88 20.12 37.01
CA ASP A 33 19.19 20.62 36.65
C ASP A 33 19.28 20.97 35.16
N GLU A 34 20.08 22.00 34.86
CA GLU A 34 20.38 22.41 33.49
C GLU A 34 20.99 21.24 32.70
N GLY A 35 20.54 21.00 31.46
CA GLY A 35 20.97 19.84 30.67
C GLY A 35 20.26 18.53 30.99
N SER A 36 19.26 18.50 31.89
CA SER A 36 18.47 17.30 32.17
C SER A 36 17.84 16.72 30.91
N LYS A 37 17.81 15.38 30.83
CA LYS A 37 17.17 14.66 29.73
C LYS A 37 15.67 14.49 29.97
N ILE A 38 14.87 14.90 28.98
CA ILE A 38 13.43 14.66 28.95
C ILE A 38 13.09 13.71 27.79
N VAL A 39 12.32 12.66 28.09
CA VAL A 39 11.75 11.78 27.08
C VAL A 39 10.28 12.15 26.93
N ILE A 40 9.86 12.44 25.70
CA ILE A 40 8.47 12.78 25.36
C ILE A 40 7.92 11.69 24.46
N THR A 41 6.85 11.05 24.89
CA THR A 41 6.09 10.11 24.07
C THR A 41 5.01 10.88 23.33
N VAL A 42 5.07 10.87 22.00
CA VAL A 42 4.14 11.58 21.12
C VAL A 42 3.25 10.58 20.40
N ASN A 43 1.98 10.93 20.24
CA ASN A 43 1.04 10.11 19.48
C ASN A 43 1.36 10.11 17.99
N LYS A 44 1.44 8.93 17.38
CA LYS A 44 1.59 8.73 15.94
C LYS A 44 0.73 7.56 15.47
N LEU A 45 -0.38 7.89 14.83
CA LEU A 45 -1.29 6.99 14.16
C LEU A 45 -0.70 6.49 12.85
N ALA A 46 -0.96 5.22 12.54
CA ALA A 46 -0.78 4.67 11.20
C ALA A 46 -1.47 5.52 10.12
N GLU A 47 -0.73 5.91 9.08
CA GLU A 47 -1.26 6.67 7.95
C GLU A 47 -1.63 5.74 6.80
N ILE A 48 -2.84 5.92 6.25
CA ILE A 48 -3.25 5.28 5.01
C ILE A 48 -2.63 6.05 3.85
N LYS A 49 -1.80 5.37 3.06
CA LYS A 49 -1.17 5.91 1.87
C LYS A 49 -1.68 5.20 0.63
N LYS A 50 -1.40 5.77 -0.54
CA LYS A 50 -1.86 5.27 -1.84
C LYS A 50 -0.67 4.77 -2.66
N GLY A 51 -0.91 3.74 -3.45
CA GLY A 51 -0.01 3.26 -4.48
C GLY A 51 -0.77 2.99 -5.77
N THR A 52 -0.03 2.79 -6.86
CA THR A 52 -0.61 2.47 -8.17
C THR A 52 -0.19 1.08 -8.61
N VAL A 53 -1.16 0.29 -9.06
CA VAL A 53 -0.96 -1.04 -9.64
C VAL A 53 -1.41 -1.00 -11.09
N ASN A 54 -0.49 -1.29 -12.01
CA ASN A 54 -0.79 -1.52 -13.41
C ASN A 54 -0.87 -3.02 -13.66
N VAL A 55 -1.89 -3.50 -14.35
CA VAL A 55 -2.00 -4.92 -14.73
C VAL A 55 -2.01 -5.03 -16.25
N ASN A 56 -1.06 -5.80 -16.77
CA ASN A 56 -0.98 -6.18 -18.17
C ASN A 56 -1.51 -7.61 -18.35
N VAL A 57 -2.80 -7.71 -18.69
CA VAL A 57 -3.51 -9.00 -18.84
C VAL A 57 -2.93 -9.80 -20.01
N LYS A 58 -2.58 -9.11 -21.10
CA LYS A 58 -1.95 -9.71 -22.28
C LYS A 58 -0.63 -10.40 -21.96
N SER A 59 0.24 -9.74 -21.20
CA SER A 59 1.52 -10.32 -20.77
C SER A 59 1.31 -11.51 -19.83
N ILE A 60 0.44 -11.35 -18.82
CA ILE A 60 0.16 -12.41 -17.84
C ILE A 60 -0.40 -13.67 -18.52
N THR A 61 -1.38 -13.51 -19.41
CA THR A 61 -2.00 -14.62 -20.13
C THR A 61 -1.20 -15.11 -21.32
N LYS A 62 -0.11 -14.41 -21.69
CA LYS A 62 0.70 -14.66 -22.89
C LYS A 62 -0.14 -14.70 -24.17
N TYR A 63 -1.18 -13.87 -24.23
CA TYR A 63 -2.14 -13.86 -25.32
C TYR A 63 -1.46 -13.52 -26.65
N LYS A 64 -1.90 -14.22 -27.70
CA LYS A 64 -1.52 -13.98 -29.08
C LYS A 64 -2.79 -13.81 -29.90
N PRO A 65 -2.88 -12.78 -30.75
CA PRO A 65 -3.99 -12.64 -31.69
C PRO A 65 -4.13 -13.88 -32.56
N GLU A 66 -5.37 -14.28 -32.79
CA GLU A 66 -5.74 -15.32 -33.74
C GLU A 66 -6.47 -14.66 -34.90
N VAL A 67 -6.32 -15.21 -36.11
CA VAL A 67 -7.02 -14.75 -37.31
C VAL A 67 -7.90 -15.86 -37.86
N ASP A 68 -9.02 -15.50 -38.45
CA ASP A 68 -9.93 -16.44 -39.11
C ASP A 68 -9.43 -16.84 -40.52
N GLU A 69 -10.24 -17.62 -41.24
CA GLU A 69 -9.93 -18.09 -42.60
C GLU A 69 -9.87 -16.96 -43.64
N ASP A 70 -10.52 -15.83 -43.35
CA ASP A 70 -10.54 -14.62 -44.20
C ASP A 70 -9.40 -13.65 -43.84
N GLY A 71 -8.64 -13.93 -42.78
CA GLY A 71 -7.52 -13.14 -42.30
C GLY A 71 -7.89 -12.01 -41.34
N GLU A 72 -9.12 -11.98 -40.84
CA GLU A 72 -9.60 -11.00 -39.86
C GLU A 72 -9.26 -11.43 -38.42
N GLU A 73 -8.97 -10.47 -37.54
CA GLU A 73 -8.60 -10.76 -36.15
C GLU A 73 -9.82 -11.23 -35.34
N ILE A 74 -9.66 -12.39 -34.69
CA ILE A 74 -10.69 -12.96 -33.82
C ILE A 74 -10.69 -12.19 -32.49
N PRO A 75 -11.86 -11.69 -32.02
CA PRO A 75 -11.96 -11.01 -30.73
C PRO A 75 -11.40 -11.85 -29.59
N ALA A 76 -10.59 -11.23 -28.73
CA ALA A 76 -9.99 -11.91 -27.60
C ALA A 76 -11.05 -12.39 -26.58
N ASP A 77 -10.90 -13.62 -26.08
CA ASP A 77 -11.73 -14.09 -24.98
C ASP A 77 -11.58 -13.21 -23.73
N GLU A 78 -12.64 -13.12 -22.93
CA GLU A 78 -12.57 -12.47 -21.62
C GLU A 78 -12.11 -13.44 -20.52
N VAL A 79 -11.30 -12.93 -19.59
CA VAL A 79 -10.89 -13.62 -18.36
C VAL A 79 -11.26 -12.79 -17.14
N GLU A 80 -11.56 -13.44 -16.01
CA GLU A 80 -11.77 -12.73 -14.75
C GLU A 80 -10.42 -12.30 -14.16
N VAL A 81 -10.22 -11.00 -14.01
CA VAL A 81 -9.08 -10.41 -13.32
C VAL A 81 -9.51 -9.95 -11.94
N MET A 82 -8.83 -10.42 -10.90
CA MET A 82 -9.05 -10.03 -9.52
C MET A 82 -7.76 -9.52 -8.89
N VAL A 83 -7.83 -8.35 -8.23
CA VAL A 83 -6.72 -7.81 -7.45
C VAL A 83 -7.11 -7.75 -5.99
N LYS A 84 -6.26 -8.33 -5.16
CA LYS A 84 -6.40 -8.33 -3.71
C LYS A 84 -5.24 -7.59 -3.05
N VAL A 85 -5.54 -6.90 -1.97
CA VAL A 85 -4.57 -6.13 -1.19
C VAL A 85 -4.66 -6.59 0.26
N THR A 86 -3.51 -6.95 0.85
CA THR A 86 -3.39 -7.17 2.29
C THR A 86 -2.69 -5.98 2.92
N SER A 87 -3.36 -5.32 3.87
CA SER A 87 -2.84 -4.18 4.63
C SER A 87 -3.19 -4.34 6.11
N ALA A 88 -2.23 -4.11 7.00
CA ALA A 88 -2.42 -4.22 8.45
C ALA A 88 -3.08 -5.56 8.90
N GLY A 89 -2.79 -6.65 8.20
CA GLY A 89 -3.31 -7.99 8.51
C GLY A 89 -4.68 -8.33 7.89
N THR A 90 -5.35 -7.39 7.24
CA THR A 90 -6.63 -7.60 6.56
C THR A 90 -6.43 -7.71 5.06
N GLU A 91 -7.03 -8.71 4.41
CA GLU A 91 -7.04 -8.88 2.95
C GLU A 91 -8.40 -8.46 2.37
N ASP A 92 -8.38 -7.54 1.41
CA ASP A 92 -9.55 -7.05 0.70
C ASP A 92 -9.43 -7.29 -0.80
N THR A 93 -10.56 -7.56 -1.46
CA THR A 93 -10.65 -7.58 -2.93
C THR A 93 -10.96 -6.17 -3.41
N VAL A 94 -9.98 -5.52 -4.06
CA VAL A 94 -10.08 -4.13 -4.49
C VAL A 94 -10.50 -3.99 -5.96
N TYR A 95 -10.38 -5.08 -6.73
CA TYR A 95 -10.80 -5.13 -8.12
C TYR A 95 -11.24 -6.53 -8.50
N LYS A 96 -12.34 -6.64 -9.26
CA LYS A 96 -12.82 -7.90 -9.83
C LYS A 96 -13.69 -7.61 -11.06
N LYS A 97 -13.21 -7.94 -12.26
CA LYS A 97 -13.96 -7.77 -13.52
C LYS A 97 -13.54 -8.80 -14.57
N LYS A 98 -14.41 -9.09 -15.53
CA LYS A 98 -14.06 -9.75 -16.78
C LYS A 98 -13.48 -8.73 -17.75
N ILE A 99 -12.33 -9.06 -18.35
CA ILE A 99 -11.55 -8.19 -19.22
C ILE A 99 -10.97 -9.06 -20.36
N GLY A 100 -10.87 -8.51 -21.58
CA GLY A 100 -10.26 -9.19 -22.72
C GLY A 100 -8.80 -9.58 -22.45
N LYS A 101 -8.40 -10.76 -22.90
CA LYS A 101 -7.02 -11.26 -22.78
C LYS A 101 -5.99 -10.37 -23.49
N ASP A 102 -6.40 -9.57 -24.46
CA ASP A 102 -5.61 -8.60 -25.19
C ASP A 102 -5.34 -7.29 -24.43
N THR A 103 -5.97 -7.09 -23.26
CA THR A 103 -5.84 -5.84 -22.49
C THR A 103 -4.44 -5.67 -21.91
N GLU A 104 -3.76 -4.59 -22.28
CA GLU A 104 -2.40 -4.31 -21.83
C GLU A 104 -2.33 -3.44 -20.57
N ASN A 105 -3.39 -2.69 -20.24
CA ASN A 105 -3.34 -1.68 -19.20
C ASN A 105 -4.62 -1.60 -18.37
N ILE A 106 -4.57 -2.08 -17.13
CA ILE A 106 -5.53 -1.76 -16.07
C ILE A 106 -4.81 -0.97 -14.99
N ASN A 107 -5.16 0.31 -14.79
CA ASN A 107 -4.57 1.16 -13.75
C ASN A 107 -5.48 1.19 -12.51
N LEU A 108 -4.95 0.77 -11.37
CA LEU A 108 -5.67 0.69 -10.10
C LEU A 108 -4.96 1.52 -9.03
N THR A 109 -5.74 2.28 -8.27
CA THR A 109 -5.25 2.89 -7.03
C THR A 109 -5.51 1.94 -5.87
N VAL A 110 -4.45 1.53 -5.18
CA VAL A 110 -4.52 0.72 -3.95
C VAL A 110 -4.18 1.57 -2.74
N GLN A 111 -4.68 1.19 -1.57
CA GLN A 111 -4.46 1.93 -0.33
C GLN A 111 -4.13 0.98 0.82
N GLY A 112 -3.37 1.48 1.78
CA GLY A 112 -3.04 0.73 2.99
C GLY A 112 -2.03 1.44 3.88
N VAL A 113 -1.62 0.76 4.94
CA VAL A 113 -0.67 1.26 5.93
C VAL A 113 0.68 0.59 5.73
N GLY A 114 1.74 1.40 5.58
CA GLY A 114 3.10 0.90 5.46
C GLY A 114 3.29 -0.01 4.25
N THR A 115 3.78 -1.22 4.49
CA THR A 115 3.98 -2.22 3.44
C THR A 115 2.73 -3.07 3.26
N ILE A 116 2.18 -3.04 2.05
CA ILE A 116 1.05 -3.88 1.65
C ILE A 116 1.54 -5.06 0.81
N THR A 117 0.75 -6.14 0.78
CA THR A 117 0.93 -7.23 -0.20
C THR A 117 -0.15 -7.11 -1.26
N VAL A 118 0.24 -7.08 -2.54
CA VAL A 118 -0.70 -7.06 -3.67
C VAL A 118 -0.63 -8.40 -4.40
N LYS A 119 -1.80 -8.99 -4.67
CA LYS A 119 -1.95 -10.24 -5.41
C LYS A 119 -2.87 -10.02 -6.61
N VAL A 120 -2.44 -10.46 -7.78
CA VAL A 120 -3.22 -10.44 -9.01
C VAL A 120 -3.55 -11.86 -9.41
N TYR A 121 -4.84 -12.12 -9.55
CA TYR A 121 -5.39 -13.38 -10.00
C TYR A 121 -6.00 -13.23 -11.39
N VAL A 122 -5.80 -14.24 -12.23
CA VAL A 122 -6.48 -14.36 -13.53
C VAL A 122 -7.18 -15.72 -13.57
N SER A 123 -8.48 -15.73 -13.86
CA SER A 123 -9.32 -16.94 -13.86
C SER A 123 -9.22 -17.75 -12.55
N GLY A 124 -9.06 -17.05 -11.42
CA GLY A 124 -8.91 -17.65 -10.08
C GLY A 124 -7.51 -18.15 -9.72
N ILE A 125 -6.55 -18.10 -10.65
CA ILE A 125 -5.17 -18.53 -10.43
C ILE A 125 -4.33 -17.32 -9.98
N LEU A 126 -3.51 -17.47 -8.95
CA LEU A 126 -2.57 -16.43 -8.52
C LEU A 126 -1.42 -16.34 -9.54
N GLU A 127 -1.40 -15.26 -10.32
CA GLU A 127 -0.43 -15.08 -11.40
C GLU A 127 0.75 -14.20 -10.97
N ARG A 128 0.48 -13.14 -10.21
CA ARG A 128 1.50 -12.19 -9.75
C ARG A 128 1.28 -11.78 -8.31
N GLN A 129 2.37 -11.56 -7.60
CA GLN A 129 2.37 -11.07 -6.23
C GLN A 129 3.57 -10.16 -6.01
N THR A 130 3.38 -9.09 -5.24
CA THR A 130 4.48 -8.24 -4.77
C THR A 130 4.18 -7.66 -3.39
N GLN A 131 5.21 -7.10 -2.76
CA GLN A 131 5.06 -6.19 -1.63
C GLN A 131 5.34 -4.76 -2.08
N MET A 132 4.47 -3.84 -1.70
CA MET A 132 4.60 -2.40 -1.99
C MET A 132 4.74 -1.64 -0.67
N ASN A 133 5.87 -0.97 -0.47
CA ASN A 133 6.05 -0.07 0.66
C ASN A 133 5.44 1.30 0.33
N LEU A 134 4.22 1.56 0.80
CA LEU A 134 3.51 2.80 0.52
C LEU A 134 4.10 4.03 1.22
N ASN A 135 5.13 3.87 2.05
CA ASN A 135 5.88 4.99 2.59
C ASN A 135 6.87 5.60 1.58
N ASP A 136 7.18 4.89 0.50
CA ASP A 136 8.06 5.39 -0.55
C ASP A 136 7.31 6.37 -1.45
N THR A 137 8.02 7.38 -1.95
CA THR A 137 7.45 8.38 -2.86
C THR A 137 7.08 7.72 -4.19
N ASN A 138 5.85 7.96 -4.67
CA ASN A 138 5.35 7.45 -5.95
C ASN A 138 5.46 5.93 -6.08
N THR A 139 4.93 5.19 -5.10
CA THR A 139 4.94 3.73 -5.12
C THR A 139 4.06 3.20 -6.26
N VAL A 140 4.69 2.63 -7.30
CA VAL A 140 4.03 2.05 -8.48
C VAL A 140 4.55 0.64 -8.71
N TRP A 141 3.67 -0.28 -9.09
CA TRP A 141 4.02 -1.62 -9.53
C TRP A 141 3.28 -1.98 -10.80
N THR A 142 3.95 -2.69 -11.71
CA THR A 142 3.35 -3.29 -12.91
C THR A 142 3.38 -4.81 -12.80
N ALA A 143 2.22 -5.42 -12.92
CA ALA A 143 2.02 -6.87 -13.00
C ALA A 143 1.97 -7.28 -14.47
N GLU A 144 3.02 -7.96 -14.94
CA GLU A 144 3.19 -8.42 -16.32
C GLU A 144 3.79 -9.81 -16.39
#